data_AF-A0A7Z9MT17-F1
#
_entry.id   AF-A0A7Z9MT17-F1
#
_cell.length_a   1.000
_cell.length_b   1.000
_cell.length_c   1.000
_cell.angle_alpha   90.00
_cell.angle_beta   90.00
_cell.angle_gamma   90.00
#
_symmetry.space_group_name_H-M   'P 1'
#
loop_
_entity.id
_entity.type
_entity.pdbx_description
1 polymer ?
#
loop_
_entity_poly.entity_id
_entity_poly.type
_entity_poly.pdbx_seq_one_letter_code
_entity_poly.pdbx_strand_id
1 'polypeptide(L)'
;MLNGGRALIFVDPLSEESAKTPDPENPLAPKSSALPDLFKAWGMEIVPGMLVADARAAQRVQTSDQGRTVVVPYLPWLSLETPNFNPEEVATSQLGRLNMRSAGRLEPVEESEVEFIPLIQSSPESMMLERFYVQFGGNPTALLDRFEAQGIPYTLAVRLNGNVSSAFPNGPLKAETSAGGSDAGSEPLGEVPEGHISQSVEPINVVVVSDSDMLVDSTWVQTQRFLGRTLTLPVADNGAFVANVLELLGGGADLIGLRTRGTGQRPFKVVDDLQREAEALFRETENGLQQRLEETEKKLSEMRSGGGVNLEMLSEEEEATIAAFQKDLISIRKQLRDVRHELRKDIEGLGTILKVINIGVIPIMVGIIAVFVSLLRRRYRRRALAMQ
;
A
#
# COMPACT_ATOMS: atom_id res chain seq x y z
N MET A 1 -4.84 23.42 -21.82
CA MET A 1 -4.78 21.95 -22.01
C MET A 1 -4.93 21.52 -23.46
N LEU A 2 -5.97 21.93 -24.20
CA LEU A 2 -6.23 21.39 -25.55
C LEU A 2 -5.27 21.85 -26.68
N ASN A 3 -4.31 22.73 -26.41
CA ASN A 3 -3.22 23.08 -27.36
C ASN A 3 -1.95 22.26 -27.07
N GLY A 4 -2.03 20.94 -26.97
CA GLY A 4 -0.85 20.10 -26.65
C GLY A 4 -0.36 20.25 -25.20
N GLY A 5 -1.29 20.61 -24.31
CA GLY A 5 -1.00 20.86 -22.90
C GLY A 5 -0.55 19.60 -22.16
N ARG A 6 0.25 19.83 -21.12
CA ARG A 6 0.87 18.80 -20.31
C ARG A 6 0.51 19.01 -18.85
N ALA A 7 0.20 17.95 -18.13
CA ALA A 7 -0.16 18.06 -16.72
C ALA A 7 0.27 16.83 -15.93
N LEU A 8 0.70 17.06 -14.70
CA LEU A 8 0.78 16.04 -13.66
C LEU A 8 -0.31 16.36 -12.64
N ILE A 9 -1.22 15.41 -12.44
CA ILE A 9 -2.42 15.58 -11.62
C ILE A 9 -2.40 14.52 -10.52
N PHE A 10 -2.53 14.96 -9.27
CA PHE A 10 -2.76 14.10 -8.13
C PHE A 10 -4.21 14.25 -7.70
N VAL A 11 -4.91 13.12 -7.63
CA VAL A 11 -6.27 13.00 -7.11
C VAL A 11 -6.28 11.87 -6.11
N ASP A 12 -7.25 11.86 -5.22
CA ASP A 12 -7.34 10.82 -4.20
C ASP A 12 -8.80 10.48 -3.88
N PRO A 13 -9.12 9.18 -3.80
CA PRO A 13 -10.38 8.77 -3.21
C PRO A 13 -10.40 9.10 -1.70
N LEU A 14 -9.25 9.16 -1.03
CA LEU A 14 -9.09 9.54 0.37
C LEU A 14 -7.67 10.07 0.65
N SER A 15 -7.54 11.35 1.01
CA SER A 15 -6.33 11.91 1.63
C SER A 15 -6.36 11.66 3.14
N GLU A 16 -5.52 10.77 3.62
CA GLU A 16 -5.31 10.57 5.05
C GLU A 16 -4.62 11.77 5.70
N GLU A 17 -3.74 12.47 4.97
CA GLU A 17 -3.11 13.70 5.48
C GLU A 17 -4.16 14.79 5.75
N SER A 18 -5.04 15.05 4.78
CA SER A 18 -6.11 16.04 4.93
C SER A 18 -7.15 15.61 5.98
N ALA A 19 -7.37 14.29 6.15
CA ALA A 19 -8.28 13.76 7.16
C ALA A 19 -7.80 14.02 8.61
N LYS A 20 -6.51 14.31 8.83
CA LYS A 20 -5.99 14.68 10.17
C LYS A 20 -6.58 15.98 10.70
N THR A 21 -7.01 16.88 9.81
CA THR A 21 -7.63 18.16 10.18
C THR A 21 -9.06 18.19 9.64
N PRO A 22 -10.02 17.55 10.33
CA PRO A 22 -11.40 17.53 9.90
C PRO A 22 -12.00 18.94 9.92
N ASP A 23 -12.95 19.17 9.01
CA ASP A 23 -13.69 20.43 8.96
C ASP A 23 -14.64 20.49 10.17
N PRO A 24 -14.60 21.55 11.01
CA PRO A 24 -15.53 21.68 12.13
C PRO A 24 -17.01 21.70 11.72
N GLU A 25 -17.34 22.22 10.53
CA GLU A 25 -18.72 22.33 10.06
C GLU A 25 -19.24 21.01 9.46
N ASN A 26 -18.34 20.20 8.88
CA ASN A 26 -18.66 18.89 8.32
C ASN A 26 -17.56 17.86 8.60
N PRO A 27 -17.45 17.36 9.85
CA PRO A 27 -16.37 16.47 10.26
C PRO A 27 -16.45 15.07 9.62
N LEU A 28 -17.59 14.71 9.05
CA LEU A 28 -17.84 13.41 8.41
C LEU A 28 -17.63 13.45 6.89
N ALA A 29 -17.39 14.63 6.30
CA ALA A 29 -17.14 14.74 4.87
C ALA A 29 -15.85 13.99 4.51
N PRO A 30 -15.88 13.09 3.50
CA PRO A 30 -14.68 12.42 3.04
C PRO A 30 -13.72 13.47 2.48
N LYS A 31 -12.46 13.41 2.90
CA LYS A 31 -11.39 14.24 2.32
C LYS A 31 -10.90 13.58 1.04
N SER A 32 -11.59 13.84 -0.06
CA SER A 32 -11.31 13.25 -1.37
C SER A 32 -11.30 14.31 -2.47
N SER A 33 -10.53 14.08 -3.52
CA SER A 33 -10.46 14.92 -4.71
C SER A 33 -10.71 14.09 -5.97
N ALA A 34 -11.54 14.61 -6.87
CA ALA A 34 -11.82 13.97 -8.15
C ALA A 34 -12.13 15.02 -9.22
N LEU A 35 -11.85 14.68 -10.48
CA LEU A 35 -12.17 15.51 -11.65
C LEU A 35 -12.97 14.67 -12.67
N PRO A 36 -14.17 14.18 -12.31
CA PRO A 36 -14.87 13.14 -13.06
C PRO A 36 -15.20 13.56 -14.50
N ASP A 37 -15.75 14.76 -14.71
CA ASP A 37 -16.09 15.24 -16.05
C ASP A 37 -14.85 15.40 -16.94
N LEU A 38 -13.76 15.88 -16.35
CA LEU A 38 -12.49 16.06 -17.05
C LEU A 38 -11.87 14.73 -17.45
N PHE A 39 -11.79 13.79 -16.52
CA PHE A 39 -11.22 12.48 -16.74
C PHE A 39 -12.03 11.68 -17.75
N LYS A 40 -13.37 11.72 -17.66
CA LYS A 40 -14.25 11.06 -18.61
C LYS A 40 -14.06 11.59 -20.03
N ALA A 41 -13.94 12.91 -20.20
CA ALA A 41 -13.63 13.53 -21.49
C ALA A 41 -12.24 13.14 -22.04
N TRP A 42 -11.32 12.75 -21.16
CA TRP A 42 -9.97 12.29 -21.49
C TRP A 42 -9.85 10.76 -21.55
N GLY A 43 -10.96 10.02 -21.52
CA GLY A 43 -10.96 8.57 -21.72
C GLY A 43 -10.57 7.74 -20.50
N MET A 44 -10.65 8.30 -19.30
CA MET A 44 -10.39 7.56 -18.07
C MET A 44 -11.38 7.89 -16.96
N GLU A 45 -11.42 7.06 -15.94
CA GLU A 45 -12.16 7.33 -14.71
C GLU A 45 -11.37 6.88 -13.47
N ILE A 46 -11.72 7.46 -12.34
CA ILE A 46 -11.30 6.99 -11.03
C ILE A 46 -12.51 6.34 -10.36
N VAL A 47 -12.36 5.10 -9.90
CA VAL A 47 -13.48 4.38 -9.29
C VAL A 47 -13.91 5.09 -7.99
N PRO A 48 -15.12 5.65 -7.93
CA PRO A 48 -15.52 6.53 -6.83
C PRO A 48 -15.72 5.74 -5.54
N GLY A 49 -15.22 6.30 -4.42
CA GLY A 49 -15.44 5.73 -3.09
C GLY A 49 -14.69 4.42 -2.79
N MET A 50 -13.81 3.99 -3.70
CA MET A 50 -13.04 2.76 -3.55
C MET A 50 -11.53 3.04 -3.47
N LEU A 51 -10.84 2.21 -2.72
CA LEU A 51 -9.39 2.20 -2.52
C LEU A 51 -8.83 0.87 -3.01
N VAL A 52 -7.57 0.86 -3.42
CA VAL A 52 -6.83 -0.36 -3.72
C VAL A 52 -6.13 -0.85 -2.45
N ALA A 53 -6.41 -2.10 -2.09
CA ALA A 53 -5.76 -2.82 -1.01
C ALA A 53 -4.91 -3.95 -1.62
N ASP A 54 -3.62 -4.04 -1.27
CA ASP A 54 -2.70 -5.03 -1.85
C ASP A 54 -1.89 -5.70 -0.75
N ALA A 55 -2.08 -7.01 -0.57
CA ALA A 55 -1.41 -7.76 0.48
C ALA A 55 0.09 -7.92 0.25
N ARG A 56 0.53 -7.94 -1.01
CA ARG A 56 1.95 -8.09 -1.37
C ARG A 56 2.72 -6.79 -1.18
N ALA A 57 2.08 -5.66 -1.48
CA ALA A 57 2.67 -4.34 -1.32
C ALA A 57 2.42 -3.73 0.09
N ALA A 58 1.60 -4.36 0.94
CA ALA A 58 1.20 -3.80 2.23
C ALA A 58 2.39 -3.47 3.15
N GLN A 59 2.41 -2.24 3.65
CA GLN A 59 3.32 -1.84 4.72
C GLN A 59 2.91 -2.45 6.05
N ARG A 60 3.88 -2.80 6.88
CA ARG A 60 3.62 -3.32 8.23
C ARG A 60 3.45 -2.17 9.22
N VAL A 61 2.36 -2.20 9.97
CA VAL A 61 2.05 -1.20 11.00
C VAL A 61 1.89 -1.86 12.36
N GLN A 62 2.18 -1.09 13.40
CA GLN A 62 1.95 -1.52 14.78
C GLN A 62 0.50 -1.18 15.16
N THR A 63 -0.25 -2.16 15.64
CA THR A 63 -1.61 -1.99 16.14
C THR A 63 -1.80 -2.72 17.48
N SER A 64 -2.92 -2.46 18.14
CA SER A 64 -3.33 -3.17 19.35
C SER A 64 -4.39 -4.21 18.98
N ASP A 65 -4.11 -5.47 19.27
CA ASP A 65 -5.09 -6.56 19.21
C ASP A 65 -5.26 -7.18 20.59
N GLN A 66 -6.50 -7.20 21.10
CA GLN A 66 -6.86 -7.70 22.44
C GLN A 66 -5.94 -7.16 23.57
N GLY A 67 -5.57 -5.88 23.50
CA GLY A 67 -4.72 -5.21 24.49
C GLY A 67 -3.22 -5.53 24.37
N ARG A 68 -2.80 -6.18 23.28
CA ARG A 68 -1.39 -6.47 22.98
C ARG A 68 -0.95 -5.76 21.72
N THR A 69 0.26 -5.24 21.74
CA THR A 69 0.92 -4.73 20.55
C THR A 69 1.26 -5.86 19.59
N VAL A 70 0.76 -5.76 18.35
CA VAL A 70 1.08 -6.65 17.24
C VAL A 70 1.51 -5.84 16.01
N VAL A 71 2.29 -6.45 15.12
CA VAL A 71 2.73 -5.84 13.86
C VAL A 71 2.11 -6.64 12.73
N VAL A 72 1.21 -6.01 11.97
CA VAL A 72 0.46 -6.67 10.90
C VAL A 72 0.51 -5.82 9.63
N PRO A 73 0.34 -6.43 8.44
CA PRO A 73 0.20 -5.67 7.19
C PRO A 73 -1.03 -4.75 7.22
N TYR A 74 -0.88 -3.51 6.76
CA TYR A 74 -1.98 -2.59 6.54
C TYR A 74 -2.19 -2.40 5.05
N LEU A 75 -3.23 -3.05 4.54
CA LEU A 75 -3.46 -3.26 3.11
C LEU A 75 -3.57 -1.98 2.25
N PRO A 76 -4.12 -0.85 2.74
CA PRO A 76 -4.21 0.39 1.96
C PRO A 76 -2.90 1.19 1.90
N TRP A 77 -1.89 0.84 2.70
CA TRP A 77 -0.57 1.49 2.64
C TRP A 77 0.37 0.64 1.81
N LEU A 78 0.66 1.12 0.61
CA LEU A 78 1.37 0.39 -0.42
C LEU A 78 2.83 0.80 -0.44
N SER A 79 3.74 -0.17 -0.34
CA SER A 79 5.17 -0.07 -0.63
C SER A 79 5.43 -0.88 -1.90
N LEU A 80 5.22 -0.22 -3.03
CA LEU A 80 5.33 -0.80 -4.38
C LEU A 80 6.80 -0.92 -4.77
N GLU A 81 7.15 -2.00 -5.46
CA GLU A 81 8.53 -2.26 -5.90
C GLU A 81 8.61 -2.40 -7.43
N THR A 82 9.80 -2.66 -7.96
CA THR A 82 10.04 -2.79 -9.40
C THR A 82 8.99 -3.59 -10.20
N PRO A 83 8.42 -4.73 -9.72
CA PRO A 83 7.38 -5.45 -10.47
C PRO A 83 6.06 -4.70 -10.64
N ASN A 84 5.81 -3.67 -9.81
CA ASN A 84 4.62 -2.82 -9.85
C ASN A 84 4.76 -1.65 -10.85
N PHE A 85 5.94 -1.48 -11.44
CA PHE A 85 6.27 -0.34 -12.28
C PHE A 85 6.37 -0.75 -13.74
N ASN A 86 5.90 0.12 -14.64
CA ASN A 86 6.07 -0.09 -16.07
C ASN A 86 7.57 0.09 -16.44
N PRO A 87 8.26 -0.95 -16.94
CA PRO A 87 9.68 -0.89 -17.27
C PRO A 87 9.95 -0.19 -18.61
N GLU A 88 8.93 -0.04 -19.47
CA GLU A 88 9.03 0.61 -20.78
C GLU A 88 8.93 2.14 -20.64
N GLU A 89 8.35 2.61 -19.54
CA GLU A 89 8.16 4.02 -19.27
C GLU A 89 9.34 4.63 -18.52
N VAL A 90 9.89 5.70 -19.08
CA VAL A 90 11.09 6.36 -18.54
C VAL A 90 10.82 6.89 -17.12
N ALA A 91 9.59 7.34 -16.84
CA ALA A 91 9.20 7.84 -15.53
C ALA A 91 9.36 6.82 -14.39
N THR A 92 9.25 5.53 -14.71
CA THR A 92 9.12 4.44 -13.72
C THR A 92 10.19 3.36 -13.83
N SER A 93 10.85 3.22 -14.99
CA SER A 93 11.83 2.16 -15.29
C SER A 93 13.02 2.03 -14.34
N GLN A 94 13.40 3.10 -13.63
CA GLN A 94 14.56 3.13 -12.72
C GLN A 94 14.18 3.30 -11.24
N LEU A 95 12.90 3.19 -10.91
CA LEU A 95 12.44 3.26 -9.52
C LEU A 95 12.69 1.93 -8.81
N GLY A 96 13.16 2.01 -7.57
CA GLY A 96 13.34 0.84 -6.70
C GLY A 96 12.08 0.57 -5.88
N ARG A 97 11.56 1.60 -5.22
CA ARG A 97 10.40 1.50 -4.34
C ARG A 97 9.62 2.81 -4.31
N LEU A 98 8.29 2.75 -4.25
CA LEU A 98 7.42 3.91 -4.12
C LEU A 98 6.33 3.62 -3.09
N ASN A 99 6.03 4.61 -2.25
CA ASN A 99 5.01 4.48 -1.23
C ASN A 99 3.74 5.25 -1.61
N MET A 100 2.58 4.62 -1.48
CA MET A 100 1.27 5.26 -1.65
C MET A 100 0.38 4.92 -0.46
N ARG A 101 -0.57 5.78 -0.12
CA ARG A 101 -1.55 5.55 0.96
C ARG A 101 -2.95 5.78 0.45
N SER A 102 -3.84 4.82 0.67
CA SER A 102 -5.25 4.95 0.29
C SER A 102 -5.45 5.32 -1.20
N ALA A 103 -4.63 4.72 -2.07
CA ALA A 103 -4.67 4.98 -3.51
C ALA A 103 -5.96 4.46 -4.15
N GLY A 104 -6.47 5.17 -5.15
CA GLY A 104 -7.62 4.76 -5.95
C GLY A 104 -7.28 3.86 -7.14
N ARG A 105 -8.30 3.33 -7.80
CA ARG A 105 -8.17 2.61 -9.09
C ARG A 105 -8.50 3.55 -10.24
N LEU A 106 -7.60 3.60 -11.22
CA LEU A 106 -7.77 4.30 -12.48
C LEU A 106 -8.14 3.28 -13.57
N GLU A 107 -9.15 3.58 -14.37
CA GLU A 107 -9.63 2.71 -15.44
C GLU A 107 -9.78 3.48 -16.76
N PRO A 108 -9.52 2.85 -17.91
CA PRO A 108 -9.88 3.42 -19.19
C PRO A 108 -11.41 3.38 -19.36
N VAL A 109 -11.96 4.43 -19.97
CA VAL A 109 -13.34 4.41 -20.46
C VAL A 109 -13.36 3.58 -21.75
N GLU A 110 -14.36 2.70 -21.87
CA GLU A 110 -14.55 1.88 -23.08
C GLU A 110 -14.63 2.77 -24.34
N GLU A 111 -14.08 2.27 -25.46
CA GLU A 111 -14.09 2.94 -26.76
C GLU A 111 -13.33 4.28 -26.84
N SER A 112 -12.51 4.63 -25.84
CA SER A 112 -11.65 5.80 -25.94
C SER A 112 -10.50 5.60 -26.93
N GLU A 113 -10.25 6.61 -27.77
CA GLU A 113 -9.07 6.68 -28.66
C GLU A 113 -7.81 7.18 -27.93
N VAL A 114 -7.92 7.55 -26.66
CA VAL A 114 -6.78 8.02 -25.84
C VAL A 114 -5.96 6.83 -25.38
N GLU A 115 -4.65 6.90 -25.60
CA GLU A 115 -3.71 5.89 -25.14
C GLU A 115 -3.65 5.91 -23.61
N PHE A 116 -4.09 4.81 -22.99
CA PHE A 116 -4.04 4.60 -21.54
C PHE A 116 -2.83 3.73 -21.20
N ILE A 117 -1.78 4.34 -20.64
CA ILE A 117 -0.53 3.65 -20.35
C ILE A 117 -0.33 3.56 -18.84
N PRO A 118 -0.55 2.37 -18.25
CA PRO A 118 -0.29 2.17 -16.83
C PRO A 118 1.18 2.45 -16.50
N LEU A 119 1.43 3.30 -15.51
CA LEU A 119 2.76 3.58 -14.99
C LEU A 119 3.05 2.75 -13.73
N ILE A 120 2.05 2.65 -12.86
CA ILE A 120 2.13 1.98 -11.57
C ILE A 120 0.88 1.13 -11.39
N GLN A 121 1.04 -0.13 -11.04
CA GLN A 121 -0.05 -1.08 -10.81
C GLN A 121 0.14 -1.85 -9.50
N SER A 122 -0.96 -2.23 -8.85
CA SER A 122 -0.93 -3.19 -7.74
C SER A 122 -0.53 -4.58 -8.23
N SER A 123 -0.26 -5.47 -7.29
CA SER A 123 -0.05 -6.89 -7.56
C SER A 123 -1.39 -7.61 -7.82
N PRO A 124 -1.37 -8.84 -8.38
CA PRO A 124 -2.56 -9.68 -8.46
C PRO A 124 -3.14 -10.08 -7.09
N GLU A 125 -2.36 -9.95 -6.01
CA GLU A 125 -2.79 -10.15 -4.63
C GLU A 125 -3.40 -8.84 -4.09
N SER A 126 -4.35 -8.28 -4.84
CA SER A 126 -5.04 -7.04 -4.47
C SER A 126 -6.56 -7.18 -4.58
N MET A 127 -7.26 -6.26 -3.91
CA MET A 127 -8.71 -6.12 -3.94
C MET A 127 -9.12 -4.65 -3.90
N MET A 128 -10.34 -4.37 -4.32
CA MET A 128 -10.98 -3.08 -4.09
C MET A 128 -11.62 -3.06 -2.70
N LEU A 129 -11.36 -2.00 -1.94
CA LEU A 129 -11.85 -1.78 -0.59
C LEU A 129 -12.69 -0.51 -0.55
N GLU A 130 -13.88 -0.55 0.04
CA GLU A 130 -14.66 0.68 0.25
C GLU A 130 -13.91 1.63 1.18
N ARG A 131 -13.82 2.90 0.77
CA ARG A 131 -13.16 3.98 1.52
C ARG A 131 -13.61 4.09 2.97
N PHE A 132 -14.88 3.80 3.24
CA PHE A 132 -15.47 3.88 4.58
C PHE A 132 -14.71 3.05 5.61
N TYR A 133 -14.13 1.90 5.22
CA TYR A 133 -13.38 1.04 6.13
C TYR A 133 -12.03 1.64 6.57
N VAL A 134 -11.54 2.68 5.88
CA VAL A 134 -10.23 3.29 6.10
C VAL A 134 -10.33 4.70 6.66
N GLN A 135 -11.32 5.49 6.21
CA GLN A 135 -11.43 6.92 6.48
C GLN A 135 -11.45 7.32 7.97
N PHE A 136 -11.80 6.39 8.87
CA PHE A 136 -11.84 6.63 10.32
C PHE A 136 -10.73 5.88 11.08
N GLY A 137 -9.55 5.75 10.47
CA GLY A 137 -8.38 5.12 11.09
C GLY A 137 -8.42 3.59 11.02
N GLY A 138 -8.88 3.05 9.88
CA GLY A 138 -9.18 1.64 9.62
C GLY A 138 -8.38 0.61 10.42
N ASN A 139 -9.08 -0.36 11.01
CA ASN A 139 -8.43 -1.40 11.81
C ASN A 139 -7.67 -2.38 10.91
N PRO A 140 -6.33 -2.51 11.03
CA PRO A 140 -5.55 -3.37 10.15
C PRO A 140 -5.97 -4.84 10.17
N THR A 141 -6.24 -5.40 11.35
CA THR A 141 -6.67 -6.80 11.50
C THR A 141 -8.04 -7.02 10.85
N ALA A 142 -8.98 -6.11 11.07
CA ALA A 142 -10.32 -6.25 10.48
C ALA A 142 -10.33 -6.07 8.95
N LEU A 143 -9.40 -5.29 8.39
CA LEU A 143 -9.22 -5.20 6.94
C LEU A 143 -8.64 -6.50 6.37
N LEU A 144 -7.68 -7.06 7.09
CA LEU A 144 -7.02 -8.31 6.76
C LEU A 144 -7.97 -9.52 6.78
N ASP A 145 -8.93 -9.55 7.71
CA ASP A 145 -9.93 -10.63 7.81
C ASP A 145 -10.92 -10.62 6.65
N ARG A 146 -11.12 -9.45 6.03
CA ARG A 146 -12.00 -9.26 4.86
C ARG A 146 -11.26 -9.40 3.54
N PHE A 147 -9.95 -9.64 3.57
CA PHE A 147 -9.13 -9.59 2.38
C PHE A 147 -9.30 -10.84 1.52
N GLU A 148 -9.72 -10.63 0.29
CA GLU A 148 -9.82 -11.67 -0.74
C GLU A 148 -9.16 -11.17 -2.02
N ALA A 149 -8.06 -11.80 -2.41
CA ALA A 149 -7.35 -11.44 -3.63
C ALA A 149 -8.23 -11.68 -4.87
N GLN A 150 -8.35 -10.68 -5.74
CA GLN A 150 -9.16 -10.78 -6.96
C GLN A 150 -8.36 -11.29 -8.16
N GLY A 151 -7.04 -11.48 -8.03
CA GLY A 151 -6.20 -12.05 -9.08
C GLY A 151 -5.91 -11.11 -10.25
N ILE A 152 -6.35 -9.85 -10.16
CA ILE A 152 -6.13 -8.82 -11.18
C ILE A 152 -5.35 -7.63 -10.57
N PRO A 153 -4.38 -7.06 -11.28
CA PRO A 153 -3.73 -5.82 -10.87
C PRO A 153 -4.64 -4.61 -11.18
N TYR A 154 -4.54 -3.57 -10.37
CA TYR A 154 -5.24 -2.29 -10.54
C TYR A 154 -4.26 -1.17 -10.84
N THR A 155 -4.62 -0.27 -11.76
CA THR A 155 -3.79 0.87 -12.12
C THR A 155 -3.92 1.99 -11.09
N LEU A 156 -2.79 2.43 -10.54
CA LEU A 156 -2.68 3.47 -9.51
C LEU A 156 -2.15 4.80 -10.08
N ALA A 157 -1.36 4.72 -11.14
CA ALA A 157 -0.92 5.88 -11.91
C ALA A 157 -0.92 5.54 -13.40
N VAL A 158 -1.32 6.51 -14.22
CA VAL A 158 -1.45 6.34 -15.68
C VAL A 158 -0.87 7.55 -16.41
N ARG A 159 -0.29 7.31 -17.58
CA ARG A 159 0.00 8.34 -18.58
C ARG A 159 -1.06 8.25 -19.68
N LEU A 160 -1.71 9.37 -19.95
CA LEU A 160 -2.63 9.56 -21.05
C LEU A 160 -1.93 10.30 -22.19
N ASN A 161 -2.04 9.77 -23.40
CA ASN A 161 -1.60 10.44 -24.61
C ASN A 161 -2.60 10.29 -25.73
N GLY A 162 -2.90 11.38 -26.44
CA GLY A 162 -3.80 11.33 -27.58
C GLY A 162 -4.63 12.60 -27.71
N ASN A 163 -5.48 12.61 -28.72
CA ASN A 163 -6.38 13.72 -28.97
C ASN A 163 -7.64 13.55 -28.10
N VAL A 164 -8.13 14.65 -27.53
CA VAL A 164 -9.27 14.66 -26.61
C VAL A 164 -10.24 15.78 -26.94
N SER A 165 -11.49 15.62 -26.54
CA SER A 165 -12.48 16.68 -26.54
C SER A 165 -12.44 17.48 -25.23
N SER A 166 -12.93 18.71 -25.28
CA SER A 166 -13.14 19.53 -24.10
C SER A 166 -14.20 18.90 -23.21
N ALA A 167 -13.93 18.79 -21.91
CA ALA A 167 -14.95 18.46 -20.91
C ALA A 167 -16.00 19.57 -20.76
N PHE A 168 -15.72 20.76 -21.28
CA PHE A 168 -16.58 21.94 -21.17
C PHE A 168 -16.87 22.50 -22.57
N PRO A 169 -17.55 21.77 -23.47
CA PRO A 169 -17.75 22.17 -24.87
C PRO A 169 -18.57 23.45 -25.01
N ASN A 170 -19.39 23.77 -24.02
CA ASN A 170 -20.24 24.96 -23.97
C ASN A 170 -19.60 26.11 -23.18
N GLY A 171 -18.27 26.08 -22.97
CA GLY A 171 -17.56 27.10 -22.20
C GLY A 171 -17.63 26.88 -20.68
N PRO A 172 -17.13 27.86 -19.90
CA PRO A 172 -17.05 27.75 -18.44
C PRO A 172 -18.45 27.62 -17.82
N LEU A 173 -18.56 26.84 -16.76
CA LEU A 173 -19.80 26.62 -16.02
C LEU A 173 -20.01 27.72 -14.97
N LYS A 174 -21.27 28.04 -14.64
CA LYS A 174 -21.57 28.88 -13.47
C LYS A 174 -21.06 28.19 -12.22
N ALA A 175 -20.33 28.92 -11.37
CA ALA A 175 -19.91 28.40 -10.08
C ALA A 175 -21.16 28.00 -9.27
N GLU A 176 -21.26 26.73 -8.92
CA GLU A 176 -22.32 26.28 -8.02
C GLU A 176 -22.11 26.98 -6.66
N THR A 177 -23.15 27.68 -6.19
CA THR A 177 -23.18 28.10 -4.79
C THR A 177 -23.30 26.83 -3.96
N SER A 178 -22.20 26.40 -3.35
CA SER A 178 -22.11 25.21 -2.51
C SER A 178 -23.19 25.21 -1.42
N ALA A 179 -24.30 24.52 -1.66
CA ALA A 179 -25.26 24.11 -0.64
C ALA A 179 -26.16 22.98 -1.19
N GLY A 180 -25.76 21.74 -0.95
CA GLY A 180 -26.61 20.57 -1.11
C GLY A 180 -26.41 19.83 -2.43
N GLY A 181 -25.81 18.64 -2.34
CA GLY A 181 -25.59 17.77 -3.47
C GLY A 181 -26.89 17.34 -4.15
N SER A 182 -26.93 17.52 -5.46
CA SER A 182 -27.65 16.70 -6.42
C SER A 182 -27.30 17.18 -7.82
N ASP A 183 -26.79 16.26 -8.66
CA ASP A 183 -26.86 16.10 -10.13
C ASP A 183 -27.68 17.12 -10.98
N ALA A 184 -27.52 18.42 -10.76
CA ALA A 184 -28.09 19.47 -11.59
C ALA A 184 -26.97 20.02 -12.47
N GLY A 185 -26.88 19.50 -13.70
CA GLY A 185 -25.90 19.94 -14.70
C GLY A 185 -25.73 21.45 -14.68
N SER A 186 -24.52 21.89 -14.33
CA SER A 186 -24.20 23.29 -14.11
C SER A 186 -24.46 24.07 -15.40
N GLU A 187 -25.26 25.12 -15.36
CA GLU A 187 -25.54 25.92 -16.55
C GLU A 187 -24.27 26.66 -17.04
N PRO A 188 -24.08 26.84 -18.36
CA PRO A 188 -22.99 27.65 -18.89
C PRO A 188 -23.01 29.08 -18.31
N LEU A 189 -21.82 29.64 -18.01
CA LEU A 189 -21.61 30.98 -17.47
C LEU A 189 -21.78 32.10 -18.52
N GLY A 190 -22.67 31.89 -19.50
CA GLY A 190 -22.93 32.81 -20.60
C GLY A 190 -22.45 32.28 -21.95
N GLU A 191 -22.08 33.20 -22.85
CA GLU A 191 -21.59 32.86 -24.19
C GLU A 191 -20.22 32.19 -24.15
N VAL A 192 -19.99 31.24 -25.06
CA VAL A 192 -18.70 30.57 -25.22
C VAL A 192 -17.64 31.62 -25.61
N PRO A 193 -16.54 31.76 -24.85
CA PRO A 193 -15.53 32.76 -25.16
C PRO A 193 -14.94 32.60 -26.57
N GLU A 194 -14.69 33.72 -27.26
CA GLU A 194 -13.95 33.71 -28.52
C GLU A 194 -12.57 33.07 -28.30
N GLY A 195 -12.28 31.97 -29.02
CA GLY A 195 -11.05 31.18 -28.84
C GLY A 195 -11.21 29.94 -27.95
N HIS A 196 -12.43 29.58 -27.54
CA HIS A 196 -12.67 28.27 -26.92
C HIS A 196 -12.32 27.13 -27.88
N ILE A 197 -11.53 26.19 -27.39
CA ILE A 197 -11.11 25.02 -28.14
C ILE A 197 -11.94 23.85 -27.65
N SER A 198 -12.73 23.25 -28.53
CA SER A 198 -13.60 22.11 -28.22
C SER A 198 -12.93 20.75 -28.46
N GLN A 199 -11.89 20.72 -29.29
CA GLN A 199 -11.11 19.52 -29.61
C GLN A 199 -9.62 19.86 -29.60
N SER A 200 -8.81 18.96 -29.06
CA SER A 200 -7.36 19.17 -28.98
C SER A 200 -6.72 19.37 -30.35
N VAL A 201 -5.93 20.43 -30.48
CA VAL A 201 -5.16 20.74 -31.70
C VAL A 201 -3.93 19.81 -31.82
N GLU A 202 -3.35 19.45 -30.68
CA GLU A 202 -2.24 18.51 -30.55
C GLU A 202 -2.55 17.49 -29.45
N PRO A 203 -1.97 16.28 -29.48
CA PRO A 203 -2.16 15.29 -28.44
C PRO A 203 -1.80 15.83 -27.05
N ILE A 204 -2.63 15.54 -26.06
CA ILE A 204 -2.30 15.84 -24.66
C ILE A 204 -1.22 14.87 -24.15
N ASN A 205 -0.47 15.27 -23.13
CA ASN A 205 0.38 14.35 -22.37
C ASN A 205 0.16 14.59 -20.88
N VAL A 206 -0.62 13.72 -20.26
CA VAL A 206 -1.08 13.90 -18.87
C VAL A 206 -0.71 12.69 -18.06
N VAL A 207 -0.14 12.90 -16.87
CA VAL A 207 0.03 11.85 -15.88
C VAL A 207 -0.95 12.08 -14.75
N VAL A 208 -1.75 11.07 -14.43
CA VAL A 208 -2.70 11.08 -13.31
C VAL A 208 -2.26 10.04 -12.29
N VAL A 209 -2.24 10.44 -11.02
CA VAL A 209 -1.89 9.58 -9.89
C VAL A 209 -3.03 9.60 -8.87
N SER A 210 -3.46 8.42 -8.42
CA SER A 210 -4.64 8.24 -7.56
C SER A 210 -4.36 8.35 -6.06
N ASP A 211 -3.26 8.99 -5.68
CA ASP A 211 -2.89 9.30 -4.29
C ASP A 211 -2.12 10.62 -4.23
N SER A 212 -2.61 11.60 -3.46
CA SER A 212 -1.90 12.86 -3.21
C SER A 212 -0.94 12.77 -2.00
N ASP A 213 -1.19 11.84 -1.07
CA ASP A 213 -0.40 11.65 0.15
C ASP A 213 1.00 11.09 -0.15
N MET A 214 1.22 10.55 -1.35
CA MET A 214 2.56 10.18 -1.81
C MET A 214 3.55 11.36 -1.87
N LEU A 215 3.04 12.60 -1.92
CA LEU A 215 3.84 13.82 -1.90
C LEU A 215 4.27 14.23 -0.49
N VAL A 216 3.61 13.69 0.55
CA VAL A 216 3.88 14.04 1.95
C VAL A 216 5.20 13.44 2.39
N ASP A 217 6.09 14.25 2.98
CA ASP A 217 7.41 13.81 3.46
C ASP A 217 7.35 12.54 4.32
N SER A 218 6.35 12.45 5.21
CA SER A 218 6.16 11.28 6.09
C SER A 218 5.91 9.95 5.37
N THR A 219 5.60 10.00 4.08
CA THR A 219 5.34 8.82 3.23
C THR A 219 6.64 8.24 2.67
N TRP A 220 7.68 9.06 2.44
CA TRP A 220 8.88 8.63 1.71
C TRP A 220 10.21 9.10 2.30
N VAL A 221 10.17 9.84 3.42
CA VAL A 221 11.35 10.40 4.10
C VAL A 221 11.36 10.01 5.57
N GLN A 222 12.51 9.54 6.05
CA GLN A 222 12.77 9.31 7.46
C GLN A 222 13.66 10.41 8.02
N THR A 223 13.19 11.06 9.08
CA THR A 223 13.90 12.15 9.75
C THR A 223 14.47 11.66 11.08
N GLN A 224 15.79 11.75 11.25
CA GLN A 224 16.49 11.38 12.49
C GLN A 224 17.23 12.59 13.07
N ARG A 225 17.03 12.86 14.37
CA ARG A 225 17.81 13.88 15.09
C ARG A 225 19.09 13.24 15.61
N PHE A 226 20.24 13.77 15.18
CA PHE A 226 21.56 13.32 15.63
C PHE A 226 22.46 14.53 15.91
N LEU A 227 23.01 14.60 17.13
CA LEU A 227 23.90 15.69 17.58
C LEU A 227 23.34 17.11 17.29
N GLY A 228 22.05 17.32 17.53
CA GLY A 228 21.39 18.61 17.30
C GLY A 228 21.16 18.97 15.82
N ARG A 229 21.48 18.07 14.89
CA ARG A 229 21.16 18.19 13.46
C ARG A 229 20.04 17.24 13.09
N THR A 230 19.20 17.67 12.16
CA THR A 230 18.15 16.85 11.56
C THR A 230 18.71 16.24 10.28
N LEU A 231 18.85 14.91 10.26
CA LEU A 231 19.22 14.16 9.07
C LEU A 231 17.96 13.61 8.41
N THR A 232 17.83 13.87 7.13
CA THR A 232 16.67 13.52 6.31
C THR A 232 17.12 12.48 5.28
N LEU A 233 16.64 11.25 5.41
CA LEU A 233 17.01 10.13 4.55
C LEU A 233 15.79 9.67 3.74
N PRO A 234 15.86 9.66 2.40
CA PRO A 234 14.79 9.09 1.59
C PRO A 234 14.73 7.57 1.81
N VAL A 235 13.53 7.06 2.05
CA VAL A 235 13.24 5.63 2.20
C VAL A 235 12.43 5.05 1.04
N ALA A 236 11.89 5.92 0.17
CA ALA A 236 11.24 5.58 -1.08
C ALA A 236 11.51 6.65 -2.15
N ASP A 237 11.28 6.28 -3.41
CA ASP A 237 11.60 7.05 -4.61
C ASP A 237 10.45 7.97 -5.06
N ASN A 238 9.51 8.31 -4.17
CA ASN A 238 8.38 9.18 -4.49
C ASN A 238 8.83 10.51 -5.12
N GLY A 239 9.80 11.19 -4.51
CA GLY A 239 10.35 12.44 -5.06
C GLY A 239 11.05 12.24 -6.41
N ALA A 240 11.73 11.10 -6.62
CA ALA A 240 12.35 10.78 -7.90
C ALA A 240 11.31 10.51 -8.99
N PHE A 241 10.22 9.81 -8.68
CA PHE A 241 9.10 9.61 -9.61
C PHE A 241 8.51 10.95 -10.06
N VAL A 242 8.21 11.86 -9.13
CA VAL A 242 7.67 13.18 -9.47
C VAL A 242 8.63 13.95 -10.37
N ALA A 243 9.93 13.96 -10.03
CA ALA A 243 10.95 14.60 -10.86
C ALA A 243 11.01 13.98 -12.28
N ASN A 244 11.02 12.65 -12.38
CA ASN A 244 11.06 11.96 -13.67
C ASN A 244 9.82 12.27 -14.53
N VAL A 245 8.64 12.35 -13.91
CA VAL A 245 7.40 12.71 -14.63
C VAL A 245 7.45 14.17 -15.08
N LEU A 246 7.90 15.09 -14.24
CA LEU A 246 8.06 16.49 -14.63
C LEU A 246 9.08 16.66 -15.77
N GLU A 247 10.15 15.88 -15.79
CA GLU A 247 11.10 15.84 -16.90
C GLU A 247 10.48 15.28 -18.18
N LEU A 248 9.73 14.17 -18.07
CA LEU A 248 8.97 13.57 -19.17
C LEU A 248 7.99 14.59 -19.78
N LEU A 249 7.26 15.31 -18.94
CA LEU A 249 6.34 16.37 -19.34
C LEU A 249 7.07 17.65 -19.76
N GLY A 250 8.32 17.87 -19.34
CA GLY A 250 9.14 19.01 -19.75
C GLY A 250 9.60 18.93 -21.20
N GLY A 251 9.67 17.72 -21.77
CA GLY A 251 9.87 17.49 -23.21
C GLY A 251 11.25 17.90 -23.74
N GLY A 252 12.32 17.61 -23.00
CA GLY A 252 13.66 17.63 -23.57
C GLY A 252 13.97 16.30 -24.23
N ALA A 253 13.76 16.18 -25.55
CA ALA A 253 14.30 15.05 -26.33
C ALA A 253 15.84 14.89 -26.16
N ASP A 254 16.52 15.95 -25.69
CA ASP A 254 17.96 16.01 -25.43
C ASP A 254 18.37 15.77 -23.95
N LEU A 255 17.43 15.57 -23.02
CA LEU A 255 17.74 15.45 -21.58
C LEU A 255 17.67 13.99 -21.10
N ILE A 256 18.56 13.16 -21.66
CA ILE A 256 18.78 11.76 -21.24
C ILE A 256 19.78 11.67 -20.05
N GLY A 257 20.46 12.77 -19.70
CA GLY A 257 21.72 12.74 -18.95
C GLY A 257 21.69 12.99 -17.43
N LEU A 258 20.60 13.50 -16.84
CA LEU A 258 20.55 13.88 -15.42
C LEU A 258 19.40 13.19 -14.70
N ARG A 259 19.33 11.87 -14.83
CA ARG A 259 18.26 11.06 -14.26
C ARG A 259 18.55 10.72 -12.80
N THR A 260 17.56 10.96 -11.94
CA THR A 260 17.61 10.51 -10.55
C THR A 260 17.38 9.00 -10.52
N ARG A 261 18.45 8.24 -10.31
CA ARG A 261 18.36 6.79 -10.09
C ARG A 261 17.68 6.52 -8.74
N GLY A 262 16.75 5.57 -8.72
CA GLY A 262 16.08 5.15 -7.50
C GLY A 262 17.07 4.72 -6.41
N THR A 263 16.73 5.03 -5.17
CA THR A 263 17.41 4.59 -3.97
C THR A 263 17.09 3.11 -3.75
N GLY A 264 17.87 2.24 -4.41
CA GLY A 264 17.64 0.79 -4.33
C GLY A 264 17.85 0.24 -2.93
N GLN A 265 16.79 0.14 -2.12
CA GLN A 265 16.74 -0.75 -0.98
C GLN A 265 16.39 -2.16 -1.48
N ARG A 266 17.28 -3.13 -1.24
CA ARG A 266 17.03 -4.55 -1.58
C ARG A 266 16.53 -5.27 -0.33
N PRO A 267 15.22 -5.47 -0.16
CA PRO A 267 14.71 -6.28 0.94
C PRO A 267 15.06 -7.75 0.75
N PHE A 268 15.00 -8.51 1.85
CA PHE A 268 15.26 -9.94 1.84
C PHE A 268 14.02 -10.70 1.32
N LYS A 269 13.82 -10.69 -0.01
CA LYS A 269 12.61 -11.27 -0.66
C LYS A 269 12.25 -12.68 -0.20
N VAL A 270 13.24 -13.55 -0.01
CA VAL A 270 13.02 -14.94 0.47
C VAL A 270 12.42 -14.97 1.88
N VAL A 271 12.85 -14.05 2.75
CA VAL A 271 12.31 -13.94 4.11
C VAL A 271 10.90 -13.36 4.08
N ASP A 272 10.68 -12.34 3.25
CA ASP A 272 9.36 -11.71 3.11
C ASP A 272 8.34 -12.69 2.53
N ASP A 273 8.71 -13.47 1.52
CA ASP A 273 7.85 -14.50 0.93
C ASP A 273 7.55 -15.63 1.92
N LEU A 274 8.56 -16.12 2.66
CA LEU A 274 8.36 -17.14 3.70
C LEU A 274 7.46 -16.62 4.83
N GLN A 275 7.65 -15.37 5.25
CA GLN A 275 6.81 -14.74 6.26
C GLN A 275 5.37 -14.61 5.78
N ARG A 276 5.16 -14.28 4.50
CA ARG A 276 3.82 -14.17 3.89
C ARG A 276 3.11 -15.52 3.83
N GLU A 277 3.81 -16.57 3.36
CA GLU A 277 3.27 -17.92 3.28
C GLU A 277 2.90 -18.46 4.67
N ALA A 278 3.77 -18.25 5.66
CA ALA A 278 3.51 -18.57 7.05
C ALA A 278 2.26 -17.82 7.56
N GLU A 279 2.20 -16.50 7.39
CA GLU A 279 1.05 -15.69 7.80
C GLU A 279 -0.27 -16.15 7.16
N ALA A 280 -0.27 -16.55 5.89
CA ALA A 280 -1.46 -17.06 5.20
C ALA A 280 -1.97 -18.38 5.81
N LEU A 281 -1.10 -19.38 5.96
CA LEU A 281 -1.45 -20.69 6.56
C LEU A 281 -1.94 -20.54 8.02
N PHE A 282 -1.28 -19.68 8.79
CA PHE A 282 -1.66 -19.46 10.19
C PHE A 282 -3.00 -18.74 10.32
N ARG A 283 -3.31 -17.79 9.42
CA ARG A 283 -4.62 -17.10 9.41
C ARG A 283 -5.77 -18.04 9.15
N GLU A 284 -5.62 -18.97 8.20
CA GLU A 284 -6.64 -19.99 7.93
C GLU A 284 -6.95 -20.79 9.21
N THR A 285 -5.89 -21.16 9.93
CA THR A 285 -6.00 -21.88 11.20
C THR A 285 -6.64 -21.02 12.31
N GLU A 286 -6.22 -19.76 12.43
CA GLU A 286 -6.75 -18.81 13.42
C GLU A 286 -8.25 -18.54 13.18
N ASN A 287 -8.64 -18.25 11.94
CA ASN A 287 -10.03 -18.04 11.54
C ASN A 287 -10.91 -19.26 11.84
N GLY A 288 -10.42 -20.46 11.52
CA GLY A 288 -11.13 -21.70 11.83
C GLY A 288 -11.31 -21.92 13.34
N LEU A 289 -10.31 -21.58 14.16
CA LEU A 289 -10.41 -21.66 15.62
C LEU A 289 -11.32 -20.57 16.20
N GLN A 290 -11.28 -19.37 15.64
CA GLN A 290 -12.14 -18.24 16.03
C GLN A 290 -13.61 -18.55 15.75
N GLN A 291 -13.95 -19.06 14.56
CA GLN A 291 -15.30 -19.49 14.22
C GLN A 291 -15.81 -20.59 15.15
N ARG A 292 -14.97 -21.59 15.45
CA ARG A 292 -15.32 -22.65 16.42
C ARG A 292 -15.55 -22.09 17.82
N LEU A 293 -14.78 -21.10 18.24
CA LEU A 293 -14.95 -20.42 19.52
C LEU A 293 -16.31 -19.71 19.56
N GLU A 294 -16.64 -18.93 18.54
CA GLU A 294 -17.91 -18.19 18.44
C GLU A 294 -19.12 -19.15 18.39
N GLU A 295 -19.05 -20.22 17.62
CA GLU A 295 -20.09 -21.26 17.59
C GLU A 295 -20.28 -21.93 18.96
N THR A 296 -19.18 -22.20 19.66
CA THR A 296 -19.22 -22.84 20.98
C THR A 296 -19.77 -21.89 22.04
N GLU A 297 -19.40 -20.62 22.02
CA GLU A 297 -19.94 -19.59 22.91
C GLU A 297 -21.45 -19.38 22.65
N LYS A 298 -21.88 -19.38 21.38
CA LYS A 298 -23.30 -19.28 21.01
C LYS A 298 -24.11 -20.47 21.52
N LYS A 299 -23.67 -21.71 21.28
CA LYS A 299 -24.33 -22.94 21.78
C LYS A 299 -24.44 -22.95 23.31
N LEU A 300 -23.39 -22.50 24.00
CA LEU A 300 -23.39 -22.41 25.46
C LEU A 300 -24.38 -21.35 25.97
N SER A 301 -24.48 -20.21 25.28
CA SER A 301 -25.44 -19.15 25.59
C SER A 301 -26.89 -19.60 25.37
N GLU A 302 -27.17 -20.30 24.26
CA GLU A 302 -28.49 -20.84 23.94
C GLU A 302 -28.95 -21.89 24.97
N MET A 303 -28.07 -22.80 25.41
CA MET A 303 -28.41 -23.76 26.48
C MET A 303 -28.64 -23.07 27.83
N ARG A 304 -27.91 -22.00 28.14
CA ARG A 304 -28.09 -21.23 29.39
C ARG A 304 -29.35 -20.36 29.38
N SER A 305 -29.79 -19.90 28.21
CA SER A 305 -30.96 -19.02 28.05
C SER A 305 -32.27 -19.78 27.76
N GLY A 306 -32.20 -20.97 27.16
CA GLY A 306 -33.33 -21.88 26.99
C GLY A 306 -33.82 -22.53 28.29
N GLY A 307 -33.00 -22.53 29.35
CA GLY A 307 -33.31 -23.01 30.69
C GLY A 307 -34.05 -21.98 31.54
N GLY A 308 -35.23 -21.55 31.10
CA GLY A 308 -36.15 -20.79 31.95
C GLY A 308 -36.74 -21.70 33.04
N VAL A 309 -36.41 -21.40 34.30
CA VAL A 309 -36.91 -22.00 35.56
C VAL A 309 -36.05 -23.15 36.12
N ASN A 310 -35.31 -22.82 37.19
CA ASN A 310 -34.48 -23.65 38.08
C ASN A 310 -33.17 -24.24 37.51
N LEU A 311 -32.05 -23.63 37.91
CA LEU A 311 -30.70 -24.23 37.83
C LEU A 311 -30.59 -25.58 38.57
N GLU A 312 -31.56 -25.94 39.41
CA GLU A 312 -31.59 -27.18 40.20
C GLU A 312 -32.25 -28.37 39.48
N MET A 313 -32.70 -28.22 38.23
CA MET A 313 -33.30 -29.29 37.42
C MET A 313 -32.62 -29.49 36.05
N LEU A 314 -31.34 -29.11 35.91
CA LEU A 314 -30.56 -29.53 34.74
C LEU A 314 -30.53 -31.06 34.71
N SER A 315 -30.89 -31.65 33.57
CA SER A 315 -30.70 -33.09 33.40
C SER A 315 -29.21 -33.42 33.48
N GLU A 316 -28.86 -34.62 33.98
CA GLU A 316 -27.47 -35.08 34.06
C GLU A 316 -26.77 -35.03 32.67
N GLU A 317 -27.56 -35.16 31.60
CA GLU A 317 -27.11 -35.01 30.20
C GLU A 317 -26.79 -33.56 29.80
N GLU A 318 -27.54 -32.56 30.28
CA GLU A 318 -27.27 -31.13 30.03
C GLU A 318 -26.04 -30.65 30.81
N GLU A 319 -25.86 -31.08 32.06
CA GLU A 319 -24.65 -30.77 32.83
C GLU A 319 -23.39 -31.35 32.17
N ALA A 320 -23.44 -32.59 31.71
CA ALA A 320 -22.34 -33.23 31.00
C ALA A 320 -22.01 -32.50 29.68
N THR A 321 -23.04 -32.04 28.96
CA THR A 321 -22.89 -31.29 27.71
C THR A 321 -22.29 -29.90 27.94
N ILE A 322 -22.72 -29.18 28.99
CA ILE A 322 -22.13 -27.89 29.38
C ILE A 322 -20.67 -28.05 29.80
N ALA A 323 -20.33 -29.11 30.55
CA ALA A 323 -18.96 -29.40 30.95
C ALA A 323 -18.05 -29.70 29.74
N ALA A 324 -18.57 -30.41 28.73
CA ALA A 324 -17.87 -30.65 27.47
C ALA A 324 -17.58 -29.33 26.73
N PHE A 325 -18.57 -28.44 26.58
CA PHE A 325 -18.36 -27.15 25.92
C PHE A 325 -17.39 -26.24 26.67
N GLN A 326 -17.40 -26.23 28.01
CA GLN A 326 -16.42 -25.48 28.80
C GLN A 326 -14.99 -25.99 28.57
N LYS A 327 -14.82 -27.32 28.48
CA LYS A 327 -13.53 -27.94 28.16
C LYS A 327 -13.08 -27.59 26.74
N ASP A 328 -14.00 -27.60 25.78
CA ASP A 328 -13.71 -27.23 24.39
C ASP A 328 -13.32 -25.76 24.28
N LEU A 329 -14.00 -24.83 24.98
CA LEU A 329 -13.59 -23.42 25.03
C LEU A 329 -12.17 -23.22 25.54
N ILE A 330 -11.79 -23.94 26.61
CA ILE A 330 -10.42 -23.88 27.15
C ILE A 330 -9.42 -24.42 26.13
N SER A 331 -9.77 -25.53 25.46
CA SER A 331 -8.95 -26.14 24.42
C SER A 331 -8.74 -25.20 23.23
N ILE A 332 -9.82 -24.62 22.70
CA ILE A 332 -9.78 -23.69 21.56
C ILE A 332 -8.97 -22.44 21.92
N ARG A 333 -9.19 -21.85 23.10
CA ARG A 333 -8.39 -20.69 23.57
C ARG A 333 -6.93 -21.03 23.79
N LYS A 334 -6.60 -22.28 24.12
CA LYS A 334 -5.22 -22.74 24.21
C LYS A 334 -4.61 -22.88 22.81
N GLN A 335 -5.31 -23.54 21.89
CA GLN A 335 -4.90 -23.69 20.49
C GLN A 335 -4.66 -22.33 19.82
N LEU A 336 -5.57 -21.36 20.00
CA LEU A 336 -5.37 -19.98 19.51
C LEU A 336 -4.09 -19.35 20.06
N ARG A 337 -3.79 -19.59 21.34
CA ARG A 337 -2.60 -19.04 21.99
C ARG A 337 -1.32 -19.71 21.52
N ASP A 338 -1.37 -21.01 21.29
CA ASP A 338 -0.25 -21.83 20.80
C ASP A 338 0.06 -21.44 19.34
N VAL A 339 -0.96 -21.33 18.47
CA VAL A 339 -0.82 -20.85 17.08
C VAL A 339 -0.20 -19.45 17.04
N ARG A 340 -0.70 -18.50 17.85
CA ARG A 340 -0.14 -17.14 17.94
C ARG A 340 1.29 -17.11 18.50
N HIS A 341 1.66 -18.09 19.34
CA HIS A 341 3.01 -18.18 19.89
C HIS A 341 4.00 -18.73 18.84
N GLU A 342 3.58 -19.73 18.08
CA GLU A 342 4.35 -20.33 16.99
C GLU A 342 4.65 -19.30 15.89
N LEU A 343 3.66 -18.45 15.54
CA LEU A 343 3.81 -17.31 14.61
C LEU A 343 5.01 -16.41 14.96
N ARG A 344 5.31 -16.22 16.24
CA ARG A 344 6.43 -15.38 16.68
C ARG A 344 7.77 -16.11 16.63
N LYS A 345 7.77 -17.40 16.96
CA LYS A 345 8.98 -18.21 17.12
C LYS A 345 9.67 -18.49 15.79
N ASP A 346 8.91 -18.75 14.73
CA ASP A 346 9.46 -19.07 13.41
C ASP A 346 10.09 -17.83 12.74
N ILE A 347 9.46 -16.66 12.90
CA ILE A 347 9.99 -15.37 12.42
C ILE A 347 11.31 -15.02 13.15
N GLU A 348 11.35 -15.17 14.47
CA GLU A 348 12.55 -14.91 15.27
C GLU A 348 13.69 -15.89 14.94
N GLY A 349 13.39 -17.17 14.72
CA GLY A 349 14.36 -18.21 14.40
C GLY A 349 15.08 -17.96 13.07
N LEU A 350 14.32 -17.69 12.00
CA LEU A 350 14.87 -17.46 10.66
C LEU A 350 15.73 -16.19 10.62
N GLY A 351 15.24 -15.11 11.23
CA GLY A 351 15.98 -13.86 11.36
C GLY A 351 17.27 -14.01 12.17
N THR A 352 17.28 -14.89 13.18
CA THR A 352 18.47 -15.16 14.01
C THR A 352 19.54 -15.92 13.24
N ILE A 353 19.16 -16.95 12.47
CA ILE A 353 20.12 -17.72 11.64
C ILE A 353 20.80 -16.81 10.62
N LEU A 354 20.04 -15.96 9.91
CA LEU A 354 20.58 -15.01 8.93
C LEU A 354 21.54 -14.01 9.57
N LYS A 355 21.19 -13.48 10.75
CA LYS A 355 22.08 -12.59 11.52
C LYS A 355 23.36 -13.29 11.94
N VAL A 356 23.28 -14.53 12.45
CA VAL A 356 24.46 -15.31 12.88
C VAL A 356 25.39 -15.59 11.69
N ILE A 357 24.85 -15.96 10.54
CA ILE A 357 25.65 -16.19 9.33
C ILE A 357 26.36 -14.89 8.92
N ASN A 358 25.64 -13.77 8.77
CA ASN A 358 26.27 -12.53 8.30
C ASN A 358 27.25 -11.91 9.32
N ILE A 359 26.90 -11.92 10.61
CA ILE A 359 27.75 -11.39 11.68
C ILE A 359 28.97 -12.30 11.91
N GLY A 360 28.83 -13.62 11.76
CA GLY A 360 29.91 -14.58 12.00
C GLY A 360 30.85 -14.76 10.80
N VAL A 361 30.33 -14.83 9.57
CA VAL A 361 31.12 -15.19 8.39
C VAL A 361 32.12 -14.11 8.01
N ILE A 362 31.76 -12.82 8.08
CA ILE A 362 32.65 -11.72 7.66
C ILE A 362 33.91 -11.63 8.55
N PRO A 363 33.80 -11.58 9.89
CA PRO A 363 34.98 -11.59 10.76
C PRO A 363 35.85 -12.85 10.61
N ILE A 364 35.23 -14.02 10.41
CA ILE A 364 35.96 -15.28 10.20
C ILE A 364 36.74 -15.24 8.88
N MET A 365 36.14 -14.79 7.78
CA MET A 365 36.85 -14.62 6.51
C MET A 365 38.02 -13.65 6.63
N VAL A 366 37.83 -12.50 7.28
CA VAL A 366 38.90 -11.53 7.52
C VAL A 366 40.03 -12.16 8.35
N GLY A 367 39.69 -12.94 9.37
CA GLY A 367 40.65 -13.71 10.17
C GLY A 367 41.46 -14.71 9.35
N ILE A 368 40.80 -15.48 8.47
CA ILE A 368 41.46 -16.44 7.57
C ILE A 368 42.43 -15.72 6.61
N ILE A 369 42.00 -14.61 6.01
CA ILE A 369 42.86 -13.81 5.11
C ILE A 369 44.06 -13.25 5.87
N ALA A 370 43.87 -12.73 7.09
CA ALA A 370 44.96 -12.21 7.91
C ALA A 370 46.00 -13.30 8.26
N VAL A 371 45.55 -14.50 8.61
CA VAL A 371 46.43 -15.65 8.86
C VAL A 371 47.17 -16.06 7.59
N PHE A 372 46.48 -16.14 6.46
CA PHE A 372 47.09 -16.50 5.17
C PHE A 372 48.18 -15.51 4.74
N VAL A 373 47.90 -14.20 4.83
CA VAL A 373 48.87 -13.13 4.55
C VAL A 373 50.06 -13.19 5.49
N SER A 374 49.83 -13.47 6.78
CA SER A 374 50.90 -13.62 7.79
C SER A 374 51.83 -14.80 7.46
N LEU A 375 51.27 -15.94 7.04
CA LEU A 375 52.04 -17.13 6.64
C LEU A 375 52.85 -16.89 5.36
N LEU A 376 52.27 -16.21 4.36
CA LEU A 376 52.98 -15.84 3.14
C LEU A 376 54.14 -14.88 3.44
N ARG A 377 53.91 -13.82 4.23
CA ARG A 377 54.96 -12.87 4.63
C ARG A 377 56.10 -13.55 5.41
N ARG A 378 55.78 -14.52 6.28
CA ARG A 378 56.80 -15.33 6.97
C ARG A 378 57.64 -16.15 6.01
N ARG A 379 57.05 -16.77 4.98
CA ARG A 379 57.80 -17.53 3.96
C ARG A 379 58.73 -16.63 3.14
N TYR A 380 58.28 -15.45 2.74
CA TYR A 380 59.12 -14.51 1.98
C TYR A 380 60.29 -13.97 2.82
N ARG A 381 60.09 -13.62 4.10
CA ARG A 381 61.19 -13.16 4.98
C ARG A 381 62.23 -14.24 5.27
N ARG A 382 61.82 -15.51 5.42
CA ARG A 382 62.76 -16.62 5.62
C ARG A 382 63.62 -16.89 4.37
N ARG A 383 63.09 -16.66 3.17
CA ARG A 383 63.89 -16.74 1.93
C ARG A 383 64.87 -15.59 1.80
N ALA A 384 64.51 -14.38 2.23
CA ALA A 384 65.40 -13.22 2.22
C ALA A 384 66.56 -13.34 3.23
N LEU A 385 66.33 -13.94 4.40
CA LEU A 385 67.36 -14.20 5.42
C LEU A 385 68.27 -15.39 5.12
N ALA A 386 67.91 -16.25 4.17
CA ALA A 386 68.75 -17.36 3.70
C ALA A 386 69.63 -16.99 2.49
N MET A 387 69.50 -15.75 1.99
CA MET A 387 70.30 -15.18 0.90
C MET A 387 71.26 -14.07 1.40
N GLN A 388 71.31 -13.82 2.70
CA GLN A 388 72.42 -13.14 3.40
C GLN A 388 73.25 -14.19 4.11
#